data_AF-A0A2D9RIX1-F1
#
_entry.id   AF-A0A2D9RIX1-F1
#
_cell.length_a   1.000
_cell.length_b   1.000
_cell.length_c   1.000
_cell.angle_alpha   90.00
_cell.angle_beta   90.00
_cell.angle_gamma   90.00
#
_symmetry.space_group_name_H-M   'P 1'
#
loop_
_entity.id
_entity.type
_entity.pdbx_description
1 polymer ?
#
loop_
_entity_poly.entity_id
_entity_poly.type
_entity_poly.pdbx_seq_one_letter_code
_entity_poly.pdbx_strand_id
1 'polypeptide(L)'
;MPTSETGVFSSLLEQAAQFAEGLPHPDLLAVFGLAAMAILSVLIAIWLIGKVLSGSRRLHQYASMRAMRDDGNAGTKVMVASVGGVGGMSVRKAVLDSLERHLPMFNFGSPFYLGSCPIDVEATDFALSKTDHETLLQTFEKSGADLIIWGEARGRAKGNMLCFSTPDMVNGESAKGFVAVNLMGNPSDWGEDERRAIAYVAGRRLRPSLGKPADFRADRLLPIIQSMETLLTETTILTGKARTELDDDFAAGALHIGEQLKDPKWLEKAAEYRTRALAAMKPGDDQLRWSQAKIDLGRAMILQCEHKFEPLVLQEAMNHLREGIEATKSDRRMKLADTGLEAFNHAETMLANRRRFSIRWNT
;
A
#
# COMPACT_ATOMS: atom_id res chain seq x y z
N MET A 1 -20.84 -1.67 43.52
CA MET A 1 -20.77 -0.20 43.40
C MET A 1 -21.57 0.23 42.18
N PRO A 2 -22.79 0.76 42.35
CA PRO A 2 -23.49 1.53 41.33
C PRO A 2 -23.49 3.03 41.68
N THR A 3 -23.19 3.85 40.70
CA THR A 3 -22.92 5.29 40.78
C THR A 3 -24.18 6.13 40.52
N SER A 4 -24.63 6.84 41.56
CA SER A 4 -25.00 8.28 41.66
C SER A 4 -25.64 9.09 40.50
N GLU A 5 -26.07 8.54 39.37
CA GLU A 5 -26.69 9.36 38.29
C GLU A 5 -28.21 9.59 38.47
N THR A 6 -28.90 8.73 39.23
CA THR A 6 -30.34 8.86 39.45
C THR A 6 -30.73 9.98 40.43
N GLY A 7 -29.83 10.37 41.33
CA GLY A 7 -30.11 11.39 42.37
C GLY A 7 -30.08 12.84 41.88
N VAL A 8 -29.35 13.12 40.79
CA VAL A 8 -29.24 14.49 40.25
C VAL A 8 -30.51 14.85 39.46
N PHE A 9 -31.05 13.90 38.71
CA PHE A 9 -32.28 14.11 37.94
C PHE A 9 -33.52 14.21 38.85
N SER A 10 -33.57 13.39 39.92
CA SER A 10 -34.69 13.44 40.88
C SER A 10 -34.69 14.75 41.68
N SER A 11 -33.52 15.22 42.13
CA SER A 11 -33.41 16.48 42.88
C SER A 11 -33.70 17.72 42.03
N LEU A 12 -33.37 17.70 40.73
CA LEU A 12 -33.75 18.77 39.79
C LEU A 12 -35.26 18.81 39.54
N LEU A 13 -35.92 17.65 39.44
CA LEU A 13 -37.38 17.57 39.28
C LEU A 13 -38.12 18.04 40.54
N GLU A 14 -37.59 17.72 41.72
CA GLU A 14 -38.17 18.12 43.01
C GLU A 14 -38.02 19.62 43.26
N GLN A 15 -36.87 20.20 42.89
CA GLN A 15 -36.65 21.66 42.93
C GLN A 15 -37.53 22.40 41.92
N ALA A 16 -37.74 21.84 40.73
CA ALA A 16 -38.63 22.41 39.73
C ALA A 16 -40.11 22.37 40.17
N ALA A 17 -40.52 21.30 40.88
CA ALA A 17 -41.88 21.16 41.41
C ALA A 17 -42.16 22.14 42.57
N GLN A 18 -41.21 22.30 43.51
CA GLN A 18 -41.33 23.26 44.61
C GLN A 18 -41.32 24.72 44.13
N PHE A 19 -40.56 25.03 43.07
CA PHE A 19 -40.59 26.35 42.44
C PHE A 19 -41.94 26.62 41.74
N ALA A 20 -42.59 25.58 41.21
CA ALA A 20 -43.84 25.70 40.50
C ALA A 20 -45.07 25.93 41.41
N GLU A 21 -45.05 25.48 42.67
CA GLU A 21 -46.14 25.71 43.63
C GLU A 21 -46.21 27.14 44.18
N GLY A 22 -45.15 27.94 44.03
CA GLY A 22 -45.04 29.28 44.61
C GLY A 22 -45.38 30.46 43.68
N LEU A 23 -45.70 30.22 42.40
CA LEU A 23 -45.88 31.28 41.40
C LEU A 23 -47.34 31.44 40.97
N PRO A 24 -47.87 32.68 40.84
CA PRO A 24 -49.21 32.89 40.30
C PRO A 24 -49.27 32.40 38.84
N HIS A 25 -50.36 31.72 38.46
CA HIS A 25 -50.54 31.05 37.15
C HIS A 25 -50.00 31.75 35.87
N PRO A 26 -50.03 33.08 35.69
CA PRO A 26 -49.40 33.73 34.52
C PRO A 26 -47.87 33.68 34.50
N ASP A 27 -47.20 33.64 35.66
CA ASP A 27 -45.73 33.65 35.74
C ASP A 27 -45.13 32.30 35.37
N LEU A 28 -45.86 31.21 35.61
CA LEU A 28 -45.45 29.86 35.16
C LEU A 28 -45.38 29.79 33.63
N LEU A 29 -46.38 30.29 32.91
CA LEU A 29 -46.39 30.29 31.45
C LEU A 29 -45.26 31.15 30.88
N ALA A 30 -44.94 32.28 31.53
CA ALA A 30 -43.82 33.13 31.13
C ALA A 30 -42.46 32.45 31.35
N VAL A 31 -42.26 31.79 32.50
CA VAL A 31 -41.03 31.05 32.81
C VAL A 31 -40.85 29.84 31.88
N PHE A 32 -41.91 29.06 31.64
CA PHE A 32 -41.87 27.95 30.68
C PHE A 32 -41.62 28.43 29.25
N GLY A 33 -42.24 29.54 28.84
CA GLY A 33 -42.00 30.15 27.53
C GLY A 33 -40.56 30.61 27.34
N LEU A 34 -39.96 31.23 28.37
CA LEU A 34 -38.58 31.71 28.33
C LEU A 34 -37.59 30.53 28.32
N ALA A 35 -37.84 29.49 29.12
CA ALA A 35 -37.04 28.26 29.11
C ALA A 35 -37.12 27.54 27.74
N ALA A 36 -38.31 27.43 27.15
CA ALA A 36 -38.49 26.83 25.83
C ALA A 36 -37.76 27.62 24.73
N MET A 37 -37.79 28.95 24.77
CA MET A 37 -37.06 29.82 23.84
C MET A 37 -35.54 29.71 24.02
N ALA A 38 -35.06 29.57 25.26
CA ALA A 38 -33.65 29.34 25.54
C ALA A 38 -33.18 28.00 24.95
N ILE A 39 -33.94 26.91 25.14
CA ILE A 39 -33.62 25.59 24.56
C ILE A 39 -33.66 25.66 23.02
N LEU A 40 -34.69 26.29 22.44
CA LEU A 40 -34.80 26.43 20.99
C LEU A 40 -33.65 27.24 20.41
N SER A 41 -33.23 28.33 21.07
CA SER A 41 -32.09 29.13 20.61
C SER A 41 -30.77 28.35 20.65
N VAL A 42 -30.56 27.52 21.68
CA VAL A 42 -29.40 26.59 21.75
C VAL A 42 -29.46 25.55 20.63
N LEU A 43 -30.62 24.95 20.36
CA LEU A 43 -30.78 23.98 19.27
C LEU A 43 -30.53 24.62 17.89
N ILE A 44 -31.03 25.84 17.67
CA ILE A 44 -30.76 26.60 16.43
C ILE A 44 -29.27 26.94 16.33
N ALA A 45 -28.62 27.34 17.42
CA ALA A 45 -27.18 27.61 17.44
C ALA A 45 -26.36 26.36 17.10
N ILE A 46 -26.69 25.20 17.71
CA ILE A 46 -26.05 23.91 17.39
C ILE A 46 -26.25 23.56 15.91
N TRP A 47 -27.46 23.74 15.38
CA TRP A 47 -27.76 23.48 13.97
C TRP A 47 -26.96 24.39 13.03
N LEU A 48 -26.90 25.69 13.32
CA LEU A 48 -26.12 26.67 12.54
C LEU A 48 -24.62 26.35 12.58
N ILE A 49 -24.07 26.04 13.76
CA ILE A 49 -22.68 25.62 13.92
C ILE A 49 -22.42 24.35 13.08
N GLY A 50 -23.32 23.36 13.12
CA GLY A 50 -23.21 22.16 12.29
C GLY A 50 -23.22 22.46 10.79
N LYS A 51 -24.04 23.41 10.33
CA LYS A 51 -24.06 23.87 8.93
C LYS A 51 -22.77 24.61 8.53
N VAL A 52 -22.24 25.46 9.40
CA VAL A 52 -20.97 26.17 9.15
C VAL A 52 -19.80 25.18 9.09
N LEU A 53 -19.73 24.23 10.02
CA LEU A 53 -18.67 23.21 10.04
C LEU A 53 -18.73 22.30 8.81
N SER A 54 -19.93 21.85 8.41
CA SER A 54 -20.09 21.03 7.21
C SER A 54 -19.80 21.80 5.92
N GLY A 55 -20.21 23.07 5.83
CA GLY A 55 -19.87 23.97 4.72
C GLY A 55 -18.36 24.23 4.62
N SER A 56 -17.70 24.47 5.76
CA SER A 56 -16.24 24.65 5.83
C SER A 56 -15.48 23.42 5.36
N ARG A 57 -15.94 22.21 5.69
CA ARG A 57 -15.31 20.96 5.22
C ARG A 57 -15.37 20.84 3.71
N ARG A 58 -16.54 21.09 3.11
CA ARG A 58 -16.70 21.06 1.64
C ARG A 58 -15.83 22.12 0.97
N LEU A 59 -15.79 23.34 1.51
CA LEU A 59 -14.92 24.39 0.98
C LEU A 59 -13.45 24.00 1.07
N HIS A 60 -13.02 23.43 2.19
CA HIS A 60 -11.65 22.92 2.36
C HIS A 60 -11.33 21.80 1.38
N GLN A 61 -12.23 20.83 1.16
CA GLN A 61 -12.07 19.77 0.16
C GLN A 61 -11.87 20.35 -1.24
N TYR A 62 -12.76 21.26 -1.67
CA TYR A 62 -12.65 21.90 -2.97
C TYR A 62 -11.37 22.71 -3.11
N ALA A 63 -11.00 23.46 -2.07
CA ALA A 63 -9.76 24.24 -2.05
C ALA A 63 -8.52 23.34 -2.12
N SER A 64 -8.47 22.23 -1.38
CA SER A 64 -7.31 21.32 -1.41
C SER A 64 -7.20 20.56 -2.74
N MET A 65 -8.32 20.11 -3.32
CA MET A 65 -8.32 19.47 -4.64
C MET A 65 -7.86 20.47 -5.71
N ARG A 66 -8.36 21.70 -5.66
CA ARG A 66 -7.97 22.74 -6.61
C ARG A 66 -6.53 23.17 -6.44
N ALA A 67 -6.06 23.34 -5.20
CA ALA A 67 -4.66 23.66 -4.91
C ALA A 67 -3.72 22.58 -5.46
N MET A 68 -4.06 21.29 -5.29
CA MET A 68 -3.30 20.19 -5.88
C MET A 68 -3.36 20.21 -7.41
N ARG A 69 -4.53 20.47 -8.01
CA ARG A 69 -4.69 20.53 -9.47
C ARG A 69 -3.88 21.67 -10.09
N ASP A 70 -4.00 22.85 -9.51
CA ASP A 70 -3.40 24.10 -9.97
C ASP A 70 -1.90 24.17 -9.61
N ASP A 71 -1.39 23.25 -8.79
CA ASP A 71 0.05 23.10 -8.54
C ASP A 71 0.78 22.77 -9.84
N GLY A 72 1.62 23.70 -10.27
CA GLY A 72 2.39 23.64 -11.52
C GLY A 72 3.74 22.97 -11.38
N ASN A 73 4.07 22.39 -10.21
CA ASN A 73 5.32 21.66 -10.06
C ASN A 73 5.28 20.39 -10.89
N ALA A 74 6.36 20.12 -11.63
CA ALA A 74 6.52 18.86 -12.32
C ALA A 74 6.68 17.75 -11.28
N GLY A 75 5.86 16.71 -11.34
CA GLY A 75 5.95 15.59 -10.42
C GLY A 75 4.65 14.83 -10.21
N THR A 76 4.72 13.71 -9.51
CA THR A 76 3.53 12.93 -9.15
C THR A 76 2.78 13.60 -8.01
N LYS A 77 1.45 13.61 -8.05
CA LYS A 77 0.59 14.22 -7.03
C LYS A 77 0.04 13.15 -6.09
N VAL A 78 0.44 13.19 -4.83
CA VAL A 78 0.02 12.25 -3.79
C VAL A 78 -0.93 12.94 -2.82
N MET A 79 -2.13 12.40 -2.68
CA MET A 79 -3.15 12.90 -1.77
C MET A 79 -3.34 11.95 -0.59
N VAL A 80 -3.22 12.46 0.63
CA VAL A 80 -3.63 11.74 1.84
C VAL A 80 -4.99 12.25 2.29
N ALA A 81 -6.00 11.40 2.16
CA ALA A 81 -7.38 11.67 2.51
C ALA A 81 -7.62 11.65 4.04
N SER A 82 -8.88 11.72 4.49
CA SER A 82 -9.20 11.49 5.89
C SER A 82 -8.80 10.08 6.32
N VAL A 83 -8.34 9.97 7.57
CA VAL A 83 -8.23 8.69 8.27
C VAL A 83 -9.30 8.69 9.35
N GLY A 84 -10.22 7.72 9.29
CA GLY A 84 -11.29 7.57 10.26
C GLY A 84 -10.80 7.11 11.64
N GLY A 85 -11.69 7.12 12.63
CA GLY A 85 -11.42 6.57 13.97
C GLY A 85 -10.66 7.51 14.93
N VAL A 86 -10.57 7.06 16.19
CA VAL A 86 -9.89 7.80 17.26
C VAL A 86 -8.39 7.80 16.99
N GLY A 87 -7.82 9.00 16.77
CA GLY A 87 -6.40 9.15 16.42
C GLY A 87 -6.11 9.20 14.92
N GLY A 88 -7.14 9.22 14.04
CA GLY A 88 -6.95 9.30 12.59
C GLY A 88 -6.09 10.48 12.12
N MET A 89 -6.16 11.63 12.78
CA MET A 89 -5.28 12.77 12.47
C MET A 89 -3.79 12.46 12.72
N SER A 90 -3.48 11.69 13.78
CA SER A 90 -2.12 11.26 14.09
C SER A 90 -1.60 10.29 13.04
N VAL A 91 -2.43 9.32 12.64
CA VAL A 91 -2.12 8.38 11.53
C VAL A 91 -1.86 9.17 10.24
N ARG A 92 -2.75 10.10 9.89
CA ARG A 92 -2.59 10.93 8.67
C ARG A 92 -1.27 11.69 8.68
N LYS A 93 -0.91 12.30 9.82
CA LYS A 93 0.35 13.02 9.98
C LYS A 93 1.55 12.10 9.84
N ALA A 94 1.50 10.92 10.46
CA ALA A 94 2.58 9.93 10.36
C ALA A 94 2.74 9.39 8.94
N VAL A 95 1.64 9.17 8.21
CA VAL A 95 1.68 8.79 6.78
C VAL A 95 2.34 9.89 5.95
N LEU A 96 1.93 11.16 6.12
CA LEU A 96 2.55 12.30 5.42
C LEU A 96 4.05 12.38 5.67
N ASP A 97 4.47 12.31 6.94
CA ASP A 97 5.88 12.31 7.36
C ASP A 97 6.68 11.12 6.78
N SER A 98 6.06 9.94 6.74
CA SER A 98 6.66 8.74 6.16
C SER A 98 6.92 8.91 4.65
N LEU A 99 5.94 9.48 3.93
CA LEU A 99 6.04 9.71 2.49
C LEU A 99 7.07 10.79 2.18
N GLU A 100 7.04 11.91 2.90
CA GLU A 100 8.01 12.99 2.71
C GLU A 100 9.45 12.51 2.87
N ARG A 101 9.71 11.68 3.90
CA ARG A 101 11.05 11.19 4.23
C ARG A 101 11.53 10.02 3.36
N HIS A 102 10.64 9.06 3.04
CA HIS A 102 11.05 7.78 2.44
C HIS A 102 10.57 7.57 1.00
N LEU A 103 9.54 8.27 0.53
CA LEU A 103 9.08 8.13 -0.86
C LEU A 103 10.17 8.48 -1.91
N PRO A 104 11.06 9.47 -1.69
CA PRO A 104 12.17 9.74 -2.60
C PRO A 104 13.01 8.50 -2.94
N MET A 105 13.17 7.57 -2.01
CA MET A 105 13.92 6.34 -2.24
C MET A 105 13.22 5.44 -3.27
N PHE A 106 11.91 5.25 -3.12
CA PHE A 106 11.13 4.33 -3.95
C PHE A 106 10.64 4.97 -5.26
N ASN A 107 10.61 6.30 -5.36
CA ASN A 107 10.25 7.00 -6.60
C ASN A 107 11.48 7.47 -7.41
N PHE A 108 12.69 7.05 -7.04
CA PHE A 108 13.97 7.42 -7.67
C PHE A 108 14.31 8.92 -7.60
N GLY A 109 13.90 9.58 -6.50
CA GLY A 109 14.12 11.01 -6.29
C GLY A 109 13.27 11.89 -7.21
N SER A 110 12.25 11.32 -7.85
CA SER A 110 11.32 12.07 -8.68
C SER A 110 10.61 13.12 -7.81
N PRO A 111 10.47 14.37 -8.29
CA PRO A 111 9.68 15.35 -7.57
C PRO A 111 8.24 14.85 -7.43
N PHE A 112 7.64 15.17 -6.30
CA PHE A 112 6.24 14.87 -6.02
C PHE A 112 5.62 15.97 -5.18
N TYR A 113 4.33 16.18 -5.36
CA TYR A 113 3.52 17.03 -4.51
C TYR A 113 2.81 16.16 -3.48
N LEU A 114 2.84 16.56 -2.21
CA LEU A 114 2.14 15.86 -1.13
C LEU A 114 1.08 16.79 -0.53
N GLY A 115 -0.18 16.41 -0.65
CA GLY A 115 -1.31 17.18 -0.15
C GLY A 115 -2.21 16.36 0.77
N SER A 116 -3.04 17.06 1.54
CA SER A 116 -4.11 16.42 2.31
C SER A 116 -5.47 16.98 1.94
N CYS A 117 -6.48 16.11 1.87
CA CYS A 117 -7.85 16.48 1.54
C CYS A 117 -8.78 15.75 2.51
N PRO A 118 -9.73 16.42 3.18
CA PRO A 118 -10.59 15.77 4.16
C PRO A 118 -11.74 15.03 3.46
N ILE A 119 -11.41 14.03 2.66
CA ILE A 119 -12.37 13.15 1.98
C ILE A 119 -12.57 11.91 2.84
N ASP A 120 -13.83 11.58 3.09
CA ASP A 120 -14.20 10.44 3.90
C ASP A 120 -14.56 9.28 2.96
N VAL A 121 -13.70 8.26 2.94
CA VAL A 121 -13.90 6.99 2.22
C VAL A 121 -13.75 5.87 3.23
N GLU A 122 -14.65 4.88 3.19
CA GLU A 122 -14.56 3.74 4.09
C GLU A 122 -13.28 2.94 3.85
N ALA A 123 -12.55 2.65 4.93
CA ALA A 123 -11.41 1.76 4.87
C ALA A 123 -11.93 0.32 4.97
N THR A 124 -11.67 -0.47 3.93
CA THR A 124 -12.05 -1.90 3.86
C THR A 124 -10.91 -2.72 3.27
N ASP A 125 -10.91 -4.03 3.49
CA ASP A 125 -10.00 -5.00 2.88
C ASP A 125 -10.67 -5.83 1.77
N PHE A 126 -11.98 -5.65 1.56
CA PHE A 126 -12.77 -6.44 0.62
C PHE A 126 -13.05 -5.72 -0.70
N ALA A 127 -13.98 -4.76 -0.71
CA ALA A 127 -14.42 -4.06 -1.91
C ALA A 127 -15.00 -2.70 -1.53
N LEU A 128 -14.81 -1.71 -2.41
CA LEU A 128 -15.39 -0.39 -2.22
C LEU A 128 -16.91 -0.43 -2.40
N SER A 129 -17.63 0.35 -1.59
CA SER A 129 -19.02 0.66 -1.89
C SER A 129 -19.10 1.44 -3.22
N LYS A 130 -20.25 1.37 -3.92
CA LYS A 130 -20.45 2.12 -5.16
C LYS A 130 -20.25 3.63 -4.94
N THR A 131 -20.70 4.14 -3.79
CA THR A 131 -20.57 5.55 -3.40
C THR A 131 -19.12 5.95 -3.14
N ASP A 132 -18.34 5.10 -2.48
CA ASP A 132 -16.91 5.36 -2.23
C ASP A 132 -16.10 5.31 -3.53
N HIS A 133 -16.43 4.36 -4.41
CA HIS A 133 -15.83 4.23 -5.71
C HIS A 133 -16.08 5.49 -6.57
N GLU A 134 -17.32 5.96 -6.67
CA GLU A 134 -17.67 7.20 -7.37
C GLU A 134 -16.98 8.43 -6.73
N THR A 135 -16.88 8.46 -5.40
CA THR A 135 -16.19 9.55 -4.66
C THR A 135 -14.70 9.59 -5.01
N LEU A 136 -14.02 8.44 -5.05
CA LEU A 136 -12.62 8.36 -5.45
C LEU A 136 -12.42 8.77 -6.91
N LEU A 137 -13.25 8.29 -7.83
CA LEU A 137 -13.19 8.68 -9.25
C LEU A 137 -13.31 10.20 -9.42
N GLN A 138 -14.31 10.82 -8.81
CA GLN A 138 -14.49 12.27 -8.88
C GLN A 138 -13.33 13.02 -8.22
N THR A 139 -12.75 12.46 -7.16
CA THR A 139 -11.60 13.06 -6.49
C THR A 139 -10.38 13.06 -7.40
N PHE A 140 -10.07 11.93 -8.04
CA PHE A 140 -8.97 11.83 -8.99
C PHE A 140 -9.15 12.84 -10.13
N GLU A 141 -10.34 12.91 -10.72
CA GLU A 141 -10.65 13.83 -11.81
C GLU A 141 -10.49 15.32 -11.40
N LYS A 142 -11.01 15.69 -10.23
CA LYS A 142 -10.99 17.08 -9.74
C LYS A 142 -9.62 17.52 -9.25
N SER A 143 -8.86 16.63 -8.61
CA SER A 143 -7.56 16.97 -8.01
C SER A 143 -6.37 16.75 -8.94
N GLY A 144 -6.50 15.86 -9.92
CA GLY A 144 -5.37 15.38 -10.72
C GLY A 144 -4.35 14.59 -9.90
N ALA A 145 -4.76 13.97 -8.78
CA ALA A 145 -3.89 13.10 -8.00
C ALA A 145 -3.50 11.85 -8.80
N ASP A 146 -2.27 11.38 -8.62
CA ASP A 146 -1.78 10.09 -9.15
C ASP A 146 -1.96 8.95 -8.14
N LEU A 147 -2.03 9.30 -6.85
CA LEU A 147 -2.23 8.37 -5.75
C LEU A 147 -3.09 9.01 -4.67
N ILE A 148 -4.14 8.31 -4.24
CA ILE A 148 -4.92 8.66 -3.05
C ILE A 148 -4.68 7.58 -1.98
N ILE A 149 -4.42 8.04 -0.75
CA ILE A 149 -4.21 7.22 0.44
C ILE A 149 -5.25 7.61 1.49
N TRP A 150 -6.03 6.65 2.00
CA TRP A 150 -6.98 6.86 3.10
C TRP A 150 -6.86 5.74 4.11
N GLY A 151 -7.63 5.78 5.19
CA GLY A 151 -7.56 4.71 6.17
C GLY A 151 -8.49 4.84 7.36
N GLU A 152 -8.25 3.97 8.33
CA GLU A 152 -8.97 3.94 9.60
C GLU A 152 -8.01 3.59 10.75
N ALA A 153 -8.01 4.42 11.79
CA ALA A 153 -7.32 4.17 13.04
C ALA A 153 -8.17 3.24 13.93
N ARG A 154 -7.85 1.94 13.95
CA ARG A 154 -8.59 0.95 14.75
C ARG A 154 -7.96 0.69 16.12
N GLY A 155 -6.90 1.42 16.45
CA GLY A 155 -6.21 1.37 17.74
C GLY A 155 -5.15 0.25 17.84
N ARG A 156 -4.40 0.26 18.95
CA ARG A 156 -3.17 -0.53 19.16
C ARG A 156 -3.31 -2.03 18.87
N ALA A 157 -4.43 -2.64 19.24
CA ALA A 157 -4.63 -4.09 19.14
C ALA A 157 -5.11 -4.57 17.76
N LYS A 158 -5.86 -3.72 17.03
CA LYS A 158 -6.44 -4.06 15.72
C LYS A 158 -5.58 -3.56 14.54
N GLY A 159 -4.65 -2.66 14.83
CA GLY A 159 -3.80 -2.00 13.84
C GLY A 159 -4.50 -0.84 13.13
N ASN A 160 -3.75 -0.06 12.39
CA ASN A 160 -4.24 1.04 11.57
C ASN A 160 -4.26 0.56 10.13
N MET A 161 -5.43 0.64 9.51
CA MET A 161 -5.59 0.21 8.14
C MET A 161 -5.39 1.39 7.20
N LEU A 162 -4.57 1.20 6.18
CA LEU A 162 -4.31 2.17 5.12
C LEU A 162 -4.67 1.55 3.78
N CYS A 163 -5.35 2.31 2.94
CA CYS A 163 -5.75 1.91 1.61
C CYS A 163 -5.10 2.84 0.59
N PHE A 164 -4.57 2.25 -0.49
CA PHE A 164 -3.82 2.95 -1.54
C PHE A 164 -4.48 2.69 -2.88
N SER A 165 -4.73 3.74 -3.65
CA SER A 165 -5.34 3.61 -4.97
C SER A 165 -4.77 4.61 -5.97
N THR A 166 -4.73 4.21 -7.24
CA THR A 166 -4.39 5.05 -8.39
C THR A 166 -5.58 5.16 -9.33
N PRO A 167 -5.60 6.14 -10.25
CA PRO A 167 -6.68 6.28 -11.23
C PRO A 167 -6.95 4.98 -12.00
N ASP A 168 -5.90 4.29 -12.46
CA ASP A 168 -6.03 3.04 -13.21
C ASP A 168 -6.65 1.91 -12.40
N MET A 169 -6.39 1.87 -11.09
CA MET A 169 -6.96 0.86 -10.20
C MET A 169 -8.46 1.07 -9.98
N VAL A 170 -8.89 2.33 -9.82
CA VAL A 170 -10.33 2.64 -9.66
C VAL A 170 -11.06 2.56 -11.00
N ASN A 171 -10.44 2.95 -12.10
CA ASN A 171 -11.06 2.86 -13.43
C ASN A 171 -11.24 1.42 -13.94
N GLY A 172 -10.55 0.45 -13.33
CA GLY A 172 -10.73 -0.96 -13.67
C GLY A 172 -12.10 -1.50 -13.24
N GLU A 173 -12.60 -2.53 -13.92
CA GLU A 173 -13.90 -3.19 -13.62
C GLU A 173 -13.92 -3.93 -12.26
N SER A 174 -12.83 -3.88 -11.49
CA SER A 174 -12.72 -4.56 -10.21
C SER A 174 -13.19 -3.66 -9.07
N ALA A 175 -14.17 -4.14 -8.30
CA ALA A 175 -14.58 -3.51 -7.03
C ALA A 175 -13.43 -3.44 -5.98
N LYS A 176 -12.28 -4.08 -6.27
CA LYS A 176 -11.02 -4.04 -5.50
C LYS A 176 -10.01 -3.06 -6.09
N GLY A 177 -10.45 -1.84 -6.40
CA GLY A 177 -9.62 -0.78 -6.97
C GLY A 177 -8.61 -0.16 -6.00
N PHE A 178 -8.09 -0.91 -5.02
CA PHE A 178 -7.15 -0.43 -4.01
C PHE A 178 -6.31 -1.57 -3.44
N VAL A 179 -5.25 -1.22 -2.70
CA VAL A 179 -4.49 -2.16 -1.87
C VAL A 179 -4.54 -1.71 -0.42
N ALA A 180 -4.94 -2.62 0.46
CA ALA A 180 -4.96 -2.40 1.90
C ALA A 180 -3.69 -2.92 2.57
N VAL A 181 -3.23 -2.19 3.57
CA VAL A 181 -2.11 -2.51 4.45
C VAL A 181 -2.55 -2.27 5.89
N ASN A 182 -2.22 -3.19 6.79
CA ASN A 182 -2.49 -3.01 8.22
C ASN A 182 -1.17 -2.83 8.97
N LEU A 183 -1.05 -1.72 9.71
CA LEU A 183 0.13 -1.38 10.50
C LEU A 183 -0.21 -1.45 11.99
N MET A 184 0.49 -2.30 12.72
CA MET A 184 0.25 -2.50 14.15
C MET A 184 0.78 -1.32 14.98
N GLY A 185 0.28 -1.19 16.21
CA GLY A 185 0.75 -0.16 17.16
C GLY A 185 0.17 1.24 16.92
N ASN A 186 0.67 2.21 17.69
CA ASN A 186 0.30 3.62 17.50
C ASN A 186 1.25 4.28 16.49
N PRO A 187 0.80 5.32 15.76
CA PRO A 187 1.66 6.04 14.82
C PRO A 187 2.90 6.69 15.43
N SER A 188 2.87 7.00 16.73
CA SER A 188 4.04 7.50 17.48
C SER A 188 5.13 6.45 17.65
N ASP A 189 4.75 5.18 17.63
CA ASP A 189 5.61 4.04 17.94
C ASP A 189 6.15 3.40 16.65
N TRP A 190 5.67 3.84 15.47
CA TRP A 190 6.16 3.39 14.17
C TRP A 190 7.63 3.76 13.97
N GLY A 191 8.45 2.74 13.83
CA GLY A 191 9.86 2.84 13.54
C GLY A 191 10.12 3.19 12.07
N GLU A 192 11.38 3.10 11.68
CA GLU A 192 11.82 3.37 10.31
C GLU A 192 11.23 2.37 9.32
N ASP A 193 11.04 1.11 9.71
CA ASP A 193 10.61 0.06 8.80
C ASP A 193 9.11 0.15 8.46
N GLU A 194 8.23 0.46 9.43
CA GLU A 194 6.81 0.73 9.13
C GLU A 194 6.66 1.94 8.21
N ARG A 195 7.47 2.98 8.41
CA ARG A 195 7.45 4.20 7.59
C ARG A 195 7.96 3.93 6.18
N ARG A 196 9.02 3.12 6.04
CA ARG A 196 9.51 2.65 4.74
C ARG A 196 8.50 1.75 4.04
N ALA A 197 7.77 0.90 4.77
CA ALA A 197 6.74 0.05 4.18
C ALA A 197 5.60 0.89 3.57
N ILE A 198 5.15 1.95 4.24
CA ILE A 198 4.18 2.91 3.67
C ILE A 198 4.72 3.51 2.37
N ALA A 199 5.97 3.98 2.40
CA ALA A 199 6.60 4.60 1.23
C ALA A 199 6.85 3.62 0.09
N TYR A 200 7.20 2.37 0.38
CA TYR A 200 7.34 1.30 -0.61
C TYR A 200 6.00 1.05 -1.31
N VAL A 201 4.91 0.87 -0.56
CA VAL A 201 3.59 0.62 -1.14
C VAL A 201 3.14 1.80 -2.00
N ALA A 202 3.33 3.04 -1.53
CA ALA A 202 3.05 4.22 -2.32
C ALA A 202 3.90 4.30 -3.60
N GLY A 203 5.22 4.12 -3.47
CA GLY A 203 6.18 4.15 -4.58
C GLY A 203 5.85 3.09 -5.64
N ARG A 204 5.50 1.87 -5.22
CA ARG A 204 5.14 0.76 -6.11
C ARG A 204 3.89 1.04 -6.95
N ARG A 205 2.97 1.86 -6.44
CA ARG A 205 1.77 2.31 -7.17
C ARG A 205 2.06 3.45 -8.12
N LEU A 206 2.85 4.43 -7.70
CA LEU A 206 3.27 5.55 -8.53
C LEU A 206 4.19 5.11 -9.66
N ARG A 207 5.02 4.10 -9.42
CA ARG A 207 5.96 3.55 -10.39
C ARG A 207 5.87 2.03 -10.44
N PRO A 208 4.97 1.49 -11.28
CA PRO A 208 4.90 0.05 -11.50
C PRO A 208 6.20 -0.57 -12.00
N SER A 209 7.09 0.24 -12.58
CA SER A 209 8.44 -0.14 -13.01
C SER A 209 9.33 -0.60 -11.85
N LEU A 210 9.01 -0.30 -10.58
CA LEU A 210 9.74 -0.91 -9.45
C LEU A 210 9.69 -2.45 -9.50
N GLY A 211 8.60 -3.03 -10.03
CA GLY A 211 8.52 -4.47 -10.32
C GLY A 211 9.11 -4.89 -11.67
N LYS A 212 9.81 -3.99 -12.37
CA LYS A 212 10.50 -4.20 -13.64
C LYS A 212 11.95 -3.73 -13.53
N PRO A 213 12.79 -4.46 -12.79
CA PRO A 213 14.16 -4.03 -12.50
C PRO A 213 15.02 -3.84 -13.77
N ALA A 214 14.68 -4.51 -14.86
CA ALA A 214 15.33 -4.35 -16.17
C ALA A 214 15.29 -2.91 -16.73
N ASP A 215 14.32 -2.09 -16.30
CA ASP A 215 14.18 -0.69 -16.72
C ASP A 215 15.24 0.23 -16.06
N PHE A 216 16.02 -0.28 -15.11
CA PHE A 216 16.96 0.52 -14.31
C PHE A 216 18.36 -0.05 -14.31
N ARG A 217 19.35 0.82 -14.08
CA ARG A 217 20.72 0.38 -13.80
C ARG A 217 20.81 -0.26 -12.41
N ALA A 218 21.59 -1.34 -12.31
CA ALA A 218 21.78 -2.08 -11.06
C ALA A 218 22.28 -1.18 -9.91
N ASP A 219 23.25 -0.28 -10.16
CA ASP A 219 23.77 0.64 -9.12
C ASP A 219 22.70 1.55 -8.52
N ARG A 220 21.69 1.93 -9.31
CA ARG A 220 20.58 2.77 -8.86
C ARG A 220 19.53 1.97 -8.10
N LEU A 221 19.35 0.70 -8.44
CA LEU A 221 18.43 -0.21 -7.76
C LEU A 221 18.99 -0.72 -6.44
N LEU A 222 20.30 -0.91 -6.33
CA LEU A 222 20.95 -1.49 -5.16
C LEU A 222 20.46 -0.93 -3.81
N PRO A 223 20.44 0.40 -3.55
CA PRO A 223 19.96 0.93 -2.27
C PRO A 223 18.46 0.65 -2.04
N ILE A 224 17.66 0.59 -3.10
CA ILE A 224 16.23 0.30 -3.01
C ILE A 224 16.02 -1.16 -2.63
N ILE A 225 16.69 -2.09 -3.32
CA ILE A 225 16.61 -3.53 -3.06
C ILE A 225 17.14 -3.88 -1.67
N GLN A 226 18.20 -3.20 -1.20
CA GLN A 226 18.67 -3.34 0.17
C GLN A 226 17.62 -2.88 1.20
N SER A 227 16.90 -1.78 0.92
CA SER A 227 15.80 -1.37 1.80
C SER A 227 14.63 -2.36 1.76
N MET A 228 14.35 -2.97 0.60
CA MET A 228 13.33 -4.03 0.49
C MET A 228 13.75 -5.26 1.31
N GLU A 229 15.03 -5.64 1.30
CA GLU A 229 15.55 -6.74 2.11
C GLU A 229 15.29 -6.55 3.62
N THR A 230 15.52 -5.33 4.12
CA THR A 230 15.22 -4.99 5.52
C THR A 230 13.73 -5.20 5.83
N LEU A 231 12.85 -4.71 4.97
CA LEU A 231 11.40 -4.91 5.10
C LEU A 231 10.98 -6.38 4.99
N LEU A 232 11.74 -7.20 4.26
CA LEU A 232 11.46 -8.62 4.11
C LEU A 232 11.86 -9.44 5.33
N THR A 233 12.91 -9.01 6.03
CA THR A 233 13.40 -9.62 7.27
C THR A 233 12.39 -9.46 8.40
N GLU A 234 11.73 -8.30 8.46
CA GLU A 234 10.66 -8.02 9.43
C GLU A 234 9.32 -8.63 8.97
N THR A 235 8.99 -9.81 9.48
CA THR A 235 7.83 -10.62 9.05
C THR A 235 6.46 -9.98 9.34
N THR A 236 6.39 -8.94 10.18
CA THR A 236 5.12 -8.43 10.73
C THR A 236 4.62 -7.14 10.09
N ILE A 237 5.41 -6.48 9.25
CA ILE A 237 5.09 -5.11 8.78
C ILE A 237 4.13 -5.11 7.60
N LEU A 238 4.38 -5.94 6.59
CA LEU A 238 3.53 -6.07 5.41
C LEU A 238 2.90 -7.45 5.35
N THR A 239 1.62 -7.50 4.99
CA THR A 239 0.85 -8.74 4.86
C THR A 239 0.10 -8.77 3.51
N GLY A 240 -0.43 -9.96 3.16
CA GLY A 240 -1.27 -10.15 1.98
C GLY A 240 -0.61 -9.74 0.67
N LYS A 241 -1.32 -8.97 -0.15
CA LYS A 241 -0.87 -8.59 -1.50
C LYS A 241 0.39 -7.72 -1.49
N ALA A 242 0.49 -6.75 -0.57
CA ALA A 242 1.65 -5.85 -0.50
C ALA A 242 2.94 -6.61 -0.15
N ARG A 243 2.85 -7.61 0.75
CA ARG A 243 3.97 -8.50 1.06
C ARG A 243 4.38 -9.33 -0.15
N THR A 244 3.39 -9.93 -0.80
CA THR A 244 3.57 -10.75 -2.00
C THR A 244 4.32 -9.97 -3.10
N GLU A 245 3.92 -8.72 -3.34
CA GLU A 245 4.59 -7.85 -4.31
C GLU A 245 6.01 -7.47 -3.86
N LEU A 246 6.24 -7.24 -2.56
CA LEU A 246 7.59 -6.96 -2.03
C LEU A 246 8.54 -8.13 -2.25
N ASP A 247 8.09 -9.36 -1.96
CA ASP A 247 8.86 -10.58 -2.21
C ASP A 247 9.20 -10.72 -3.71
N ASP A 248 8.24 -10.45 -4.60
CA ASP A 248 8.44 -10.56 -6.04
C ASP A 248 9.37 -9.48 -6.61
N ASP A 249 9.17 -8.22 -6.20
CA ASP A 249 9.98 -7.08 -6.63
C ASP A 249 11.42 -7.21 -6.13
N PHE A 250 11.62 -7.66 -4.87
CA PHE A 250 12.95 -7.94 -4.33
C PHE A 250 13.65 -9.05 -5.09
N ALA A 251 12.99 -10.19 -5.32
CA ALA A 251 13.61 -11.33 -6.00
C ALA A 251 14.01 -10.98 -7.44
N ALA A 252 13.16 -10.26 -8.16
CA ALA A 252 13.47 -9.77 -9.50
C ALA A 252 14.64 -8.76 -9.47
N GLY A 253 14.63 -7.82 -8.51
CA GLY A 253 15.68 -6.82 -8.35
C GLY A 253 17.03 -7.43 -8.00
N ALA A 254 17.05 -8.41 -7.08
CA ALA A 254 18.23 -9.17 -6.71
C ALA A 254 18.80 -9.93 -7.92
N LEU A 255 17.95 -10.57 -8.74
CA LEU A 255 18.39 -11.24 -9.96
C LEU A 255 19.07 -10.26 -10.93
N HIS A 256 18.43 -9.12 -11.19
CA HIS A 256 18.97 -8.11 -12.10
C HIS A 256 20.29 -7.50 -11.62
N ILE A 257 20.40 -7.21 -10.31
CA ILE A 257 21.64 -6.73 -9.71
C ILE A 257 22.74 -7.80 -9.82
N GLY A 258 22.43 -9.05 -9.48
CA GLY A 258 23.38 -10.16 -9.56
C GLY A 258 23.88 -10.40 -10.99
N GLU A 259 22.98 -10.31 -11.98
CA GLU A 259 23.31 -10.45 -13.40
C GLU A 259 24.21 -9.30 -13.90
N GLN A 260 23.80 -8.05 -13.66
CA GLN A 260 24.51 -6.86 -14.17
C GLN A 260 25.85 -6.63 -13.47
N LEU A 261 25.91 -6.85 -12.16
CA LEU A 261 27.14 -6.65 -11.37
C LEU A 261 27.99 -7.92 -11.25
N LYS A 262 27.51 -9.05 -11.79
CA LYS A 262 28.15 -10.37 -11.66
C LYS A 262 28.46 -10.74 -10.21
N ASP A 263 27.51 -10.44 -9.31
CA ASP A 263 27.65 -10.68 -7.88
C ASP A 263 26.88 -11.95 -7.47
N PRO A 264 27.59 -13.05 -7.13
CA PRO A 264 26.95 -14.31 -6.79
C PRO A 264 26.06 -14.22 -5.54
N LYS A 265 26.32 -13.27 -4.61
CA LYS A 265 25.50 -13.13 -3.39
C LYS A 265 24.08 -12.68 -3.73
N TRP A 266 23.93 -11.81 -4.72
CA TRP A 266 22.62 -11.35 -5.18
C TRP A 266 21.88 -12.43 -5.97
N LEU A 267 22.60 -13.24 -6.75
CA LEU A 267 22.03 -14.40 -7.42
C LEU A 267 21.54 -15.46 -6.41
N GLU A 268 22.28 -15.69 -5.31
CA GLU A 268 21.87 -16.58 -4.22
C GLU A 268 20.58 -16.11 -3.56
N LYS A 269 20.51 -14.82 -3.18
CA LYS A 269 19.30 -14.22 -2.62
C LYS A 269 18.10 -14.33 -3.58
N ALA A 270 18.30 -14.07 -4.87
CA ALA A 270 17.23 -14.20 -5.85
C ALA A 270 16.70 -15.65 -5.91
N ALA A 271 17.58 -16.64 -5.94
CA ALA A 271 17.21 -18.05 -5.95
C ALA A 271 16.50 -18.48 -4.65
N GLU A 272 16.99 -18.04 -3.50
CA GLU A 272 16.38 -18.32 -2.19
C GLU A 272 14.94 -17.82 -2.11
N TYR A 273 14.72 -16.54 -2.45
CA TYR A 273 13.39 -15.94 -2.37
C TYR A 273 12.43 -16.51 -3.42
N ARG A 274 12.90 -16.84 -4.64
CA ARG A 274 12.05 -17.52 -5.63
C ARG A 274 11.69 -18.95 -5.20
N THR A 275 12.61 -19.67 -4.58
CA THR A 275 12.34 -21.01 -4.03
C THR A 275 11.29 -20.95 -2.93
N ARG A 276 11.42 -20.01 -1.99
CA ARG A 276 10.43 -19.78 -0.93
C ARG A 276 9.06 -19.40 -1.50
N ALA A 277 9.03 -18.50 -2.48
CA ALA A 277 7.78 -18.08 -3.12
C ALA A 277 7.09 -19.25 -3.84
N LEU A 278 7.85 -20.07 -4.58
CA LEU A 278 7.31 -21.26 -5.26
C LEU A 278 6.79 -22.32 -4.28
N ALA A 279 7.44 -22.48 -3.12
CA ALA A 279 6.96 -23.40 -2.08
C ALA A 279 5.63 -22.95 -1.45
N ALA A 280 5.35 -21.64 -1.43
CA ALA A 280 4.11 -21.08 -0.93
C ALA A 280 2.98 -21.03 -1.98
N MET A 281 3.30 -21.15 -3.27
CA MET A 281 2.32 -21.13 -4.36
C MET A 281 1.81 -22.52 -4.69
N LYS A 282 0.50 -22.65 -4.92
CA LYS A 282 -0.06 -23.85 -5.55
C LYS A 282 0.04 -23.71 -7.07
N PRO A 283 0.44 -24.77 -7.80
CA PRO A 283 0.38 -24.76 -9.25
C PRO A 283 -1.05 -24.45 -9.73
N GLY A 284 -1.20 -23.40 -10.54
CA GLY A 284 -2.48 -23.02 -11.16
C GLY A 284 -3.22 -21.82 -10.54
N ASP A 285 -2.93 -21.43 -9.28
CA ASP A 285 -3.62 -20.31 -8.62
C ASP A 285 -3.29 -18.95 -9.26
N ASP A 286 -2.03 -18.75 -9.65
CA ASP A 286 -1.55 -17.60 -10.41
C ASP A 286 -0.47 -18.09 -11.39
N GLN A 287 -0.91 -18.59 -12.54
CA GLN A 287 -0.06 -19.22 -13.54
C GLN A 287 1.04 -18.27 -14.05
N LEU A 288 0.72 -16.99 -14.25
CA LEU A 288 1.67 -16.02 -14.74
C LEU A 288 2.77 -15.76 -13.70
N ARG A 289 2.38 -15.49 -12.45
CA ARG A 289 3.34 -15.25 -11.37
C ARG A 289 4.20 -16.49 -11.10
N TRP A 290 3.60 -17.67 -11.09
CA TRP A 290 4.33 -18.94 -10.91
C TRP A 290 5.36 -19.15 -12.02
N SER A 291 4.98 -18.89 -13.27
CA SER A 291 5.87 -19.03 -14.42
C SER A 291 7.04 -18.05 -14.37
N GLN A 292 6.80 -16.79 -13.98
CA GLN A 292 7.84 -15.79 -13.77
C GLN A 292 8.82 -16.25 -12.69
N ALA A 293 8.31 -16.75 -11.56
CA ALA A 293 9.15 -17.23 -10.47
C ALA A 293 10.03 -18.42 -10.87
N LYS A 294 9.51 -19.35 -11.68
CA LYS A 294 10.28 -20.47 -12.26
C LYS A 294 11.37 -19.99 -13.22
N ILE A 295 11.05 -19.05 -14.10
CA ILE A 295 12.01 -18.50 -15.06
C ILE A 295 13.12 -17.75 -14.32
N ASP A 296 12.78 -16.89 -13.38
CA ASP A 296 13.76 -16.13 -12.59
C ASP A 296 14.67 -17.05 -11.75
N LEU A 297 14.11 -18.11 -11.15
CA LEU A 297 14.89 -19.11 -10.41
C LEU A 297 15.90 -19.83 -11.33
N GLY A 298 15.43 -20.34 -12.48
CA GLY A 298 16.30 -20.99 -13.45
C GLY A 298 17.41 -20.07 -13.95
N ARG A 299 17.08 -18.80 -14.25
CA ARG A 299 18.07 -17.77 -14.63
C ARG A 299 19.11 -17.53 -13.55
N ALA A 300 18.68 -17.35 -12.30
CA ALA A 300 19.58 -17.14 -11.17
C ALA A 300 20.58 -18.32 -11.03
N MET A 301 20.09 -19.55 -11.11
CA MET A 301 20.92 -20.76 -10.98
C MET A 301 21.89 -20.95 -12.16
N ILE A 302 21.49 -20.61 -13.38
CA ILE A 302 22.40 -20.64 -14.55
C ILE A 302 23.54 -19.63 -14.37
N LEU A 303 23.22 -18.41 -13.96
CA LEU A 303 24.22 -17.37 -13.70
C LEU A 303 25.16 -17.78 -12.55
N GLN A 304 24.65 -18.44 -11.50
CA GLN A 304 25.50 -19.04 -10.45
C GLN A 304 26.45 -20.10 -11.05
N CYS A 305 25.98 -20.92 -11.99
CA CYS A 305 26.81 -21.93 -12.67
C CYS A 305 27.89 -21.33 -13.58
N GLU A 306 27.76 -20.07 -14.00
CA GLU A 306 28.85 -19.36 -14.69
C GLU A 306 30.02 -19.09 -13.75
N HIS A 307 29.72 -18.72 -12.49
CA HIS A 307 30.73 -18.50 -11.45
C HIS A 307 31.32 -19.81 -10.94
N LYS A 308 30.46 -20.79 -10.65
CA LYS A 308 30.87 -22.11 -10.14
C LYS A 308 30.06 -23.19 -10.84
N PHE A 309 30.67 -23.82 -11.83
CA PHE A 309 29.99 -24.79 -12.66
C PHE A 309 29.62 -26.06 -11.89
N GLU A 310 28.31 -26.31 -11.77
CA GLU A 310 27.73 -27.49 -11.12
C GLU A 310 26.71 -28.15 -12.06
N PRO A 311 27.02 -29.30 -12.68
CA PRO A 311 26.16 -29.91 -13.71
C PRO A 311 24.74 -30.24 -13.24
N LEU A 312 24.58 -30.68 -12.00
CA LEU A 312 23.29 -31.05 -11.43
C LEU A 312 22.41 -29.81 -11.22
N VAL A 313 22.99 -28.74 -10.67
CA VAL A 313 22.33 -27.44 -10.49
C VAL A 313 21.93 -26.85 -11.85
N LEU A 314 22.80 -26.96 -12.86
CA LEU A 314 22.48 -26.48 -14.21
C LEU A 314 21.32 -27.26 -14.85
N GLN A 315 21.26 -28.57 -14.65
CA GLN A 315 20.13 -29.40 -15.13
C GLN A 315 18.82 -29.05 -14.41
N GLU A 316 18.88 -28.84 -13.11
CA GLU A 316 17.72 -28.40 -12.31
C GLU A 316 17.22 -27.01 -12.76
N ALA A 317 18.14 -26.08 -12.99
CA ALA A 317 17.83 -24.76 -13.52
C ALA A 317 17.10 -24.84 -14.89
N MET A 318 17.59 -25.69 -15.80
CA MET A 318 16.94 -25.94 -17.09
C MET A 318 15.55 -26.55 -16.95
N ASN A 319 15.31 -27.39 -15.94
CA ASN A 319 13.98 -27.93 -15.66
C ASN A 319 13.02 -26.83 -15.20
N HIS A 320 13.45 -25.93 -14.32
CA HIS A 320 12.65 -24.77 -13.92
C HIS A 320 12.31 -23.85 -15.11
N LEU A 321 13.28 -23.56 -15.98
CA LEU A 321 13.02 -22.79 -17.19
C LEU A 321 11.97 -23.48 -18.09
N ARG A 322 12.11 -24.79 -18.32
CA ARG A 322 11.17 -25.55 -19.15
C ARG A 322 9.74 -25.48 -18.59
N GLU A 323 9.59 -25.68 -17.29
CA GLU A 323 8.29 -25.60 -16.59
C GLU A 323 7.67 -24.20 -16.73
N GLY A 324 8.45 -23.14 -16.50
CA GLY A 324 7.98 -21.76 -16.63
C GLY A 324 7.62 -21.38 -18.07
N ILE A 325 8.45 -21.77 -19.05
CA ILE A 325 8.18 -21.53 -20.47
C ILE A 325 6.90 -22.26 -20.90
N GLU A 326 6.71 -23.53 -20.51
CA GLU A 326 5.50 -24.27 -20.83
C GLU A 326 4.25 -23.57 -20.28
N ALA A 327 4.33 -23.10 -19.03
CA ALA A 327 3.23 -22.39 -18.39
C ALA A 327 2.93 -21.02 -19.02
N THR A 328 3.83 -20.43 -19.82
CA THR A 328 3.60 -19.15 -20.51
C THR A 328 3.11 -19.28 -21.94
N LYS A 329 3.00 -20.51 -22.49
CA LYS A 329 2.56 -20.73 -23.87
C LYS A 329 1.12 -20.28 -24.15
N SER A 330 0.27 -20.20 -23.13
CA SER A 330 -1.09 -19.66 -23.23
C SER A 330 -1.14 -18.13 -23.10
N ASP A 331 -0.04 -17.46 -22.74
CA ASP A 331 0.03 -16.01 -22.58
C ASP A 331 0.30 -15.32 -23.93
N ARG A 332 -0.56 -14.36 -24.27
CA ARG A 332 -0.53 -13.58 -25.51
C ARG A 332 0.70 -12.69 -25.64
N ARG A 333 1.41 -12.40 -24.54
CA ARG A 333 2.51 -11.41 -24.52
C ARG A 333 3.88 -11.97 -24.88
N MET A 334 4.08 -13.29 -24.87
CA MET A 334 5.30 -14.08 -25.24
C MET A 334 6.68 -13.65 -24.69
N LYS A 335 6.88 -12.41 -24.23
CA LYS A 335 8.17 -11.87 -23.76
C LYS A 335 8.79 -12.69 -22.65
N LEU A 336 7.97 -13.21 -21.72
CA LEU A 336 8.46 -14.03 -20.63
C LEU A 336 9.00 -15.38 -21.13
N ALA A 337 8.35 -15.96 -22.13
CA ALA A 337 8.83 -17.18 -22.79
C ALA A 337 10.15 -16.94 -23.52
N ASP A 338 10.30 -15.78 -24.20
CA ASP A 338 11.53 -15.41 -24.90
C ASP A 338 12.71 -15.28 -23.91
N THR A 339 12.54 -14.55 -22.80
CA THR A 339 13.56 -14.45 -21.75
C THR A 339 13.95 -15.81 -21.18
N GLY A 340 12.97 -16.70 -20.98
CA GLY A 340 13.24 -18.07 -20.54
C GLY A 340 14.02 -18.88 -21.57
N LEU A 341 13.67 -18.76 -22.85
CA LEU A 341 14.31 -19.48 -23.95
C LEU A 341 15.76 -19.03 -24.18
N GLU A 342 16.03 -17.73 -24.09
CA GLU A 342 17.39 -17.17 -24.15
C GLU A 342 18.28 -17.80 -23.06
N ALA A 343 17.81 -17.80 -21.81
CA ALA A 343 18.53 -18.42 -20.70
C ALA A 343 18.72 -19.94 -20.89
N PHE A 344 17.72 -20.62 -21.45
CA PHE A 344 17.79 -22.05 -21.73
C PHE A 344 18.87 -22.38 -22.77
N ASN A 345 18.90 -21.65 -23.89
CA ASN A 345 19.91 -21.81 -24.94
C ASN A 345 21.33 -21.53 -24.42
N HIS A 346 21.45 -20.57 -23.51
CA HIS A 346 22.72 -20.27 -22.85
C HIS A 346 23.20 -21.44 -21.97
N ALA A 347 22.32 -22.04 -21.18
CA ALA A 347 22.63 -23.23 -20.39
C ALA A 347 23.05 -24.43 -21.26
N GLU A 348 22.39 -24.65 -22.40
CA GLU A 348 22.79 -25.68 -23.37
C GLU A 348 24.20 -25.44 -23.92
N THR A 349 24.51 -24.18 -24.23
CA THR A 349 25.84 -23.79 -24.71
C THR A 349 26.91 -24.03 -23.65
N MET A 350 26.63 -23.74 -22.37
CA MET A 350 27.53 -24.05 -21.25
C MET A 350 27.80 -25.56 -21.14
N LEU A 351 26.77 -26.41 -21.23
CA LEU A 351 26.92 -27.87 -21.21
C LEU A 351 27.74 -28.36 -22.41
N ALA A 352 27.46 -27.87 -23.61
CA ALA A 352 28.18 -28.25 -24.82
C ALA A 352 29.67 -27.88 -24.74
N ASN A 353 29.99 -26.67 -24.28
CA ASN A 353 31.37 -26.22 -24.11
C ASN A 353 32.12 -27.09 -23.10
N ARG A 354 31.52 -27.42 -21.96
CA ARG A 354 32.15 -28.27 -20.94
C ARG A 354 32.39 -29.70 -21.43
N ARG A 355 31.45 -30.30 -22.16
CA ARG A 355 31.63 -31.61 -22.79
C ARG A 355 32.81 -31.63 -23.78
N ARG A 356 33.01 -30.55 -24.54
CA ARG A 356 34.13 -30.43 -25.48
C ARG A 356 35.48 -30.34 -24.75
N PHE A 357 35.54 -29.64 -23.61
CA PHE A 357 36.74 -29.62 -22.78
C PHE A 357 37.04 -31.00 -22.17
N SER A 358 36.05 -31.71 -21.62
CA SER A 358 36.31 -33.04 -21.03
C SER A 358 36.82 -34.08 -22.03
N ILE A 359 36.47 -33.98 -23.31
CA ILE A 359 36.95 -34.90 -24.35
C ILE A 359 38.39 -34.58 -24.78
N ARG A 360 38.78 -33.29 -24.83
CA ARG A 360 40.11 -32.86 -25.32
C ARG A 360 41.28 -33.12 -24.38
N TRP A 361 41.03 -33.38 -23.09
CA TRP A 361 42.09 -33.63 -22.09
C TRP A 361 42.21 -35.11 -21.66
N ASN A 362 41.35 -35.98 -22.19
CA ASN A 362 41.36 -37.43 -21.93
C ASN A 362 41.95 -38.25 -23.10
N THR A 363 42.63 -37.57 -24.02
CA THR A 363 43.46 -38.13 -25.12
C THR A 363 44.86 -37.58 -24.98
#